data_AF-A0AAD1I0L1-F1
#
_entry.id   AF-A0AAD1I0L1-F1
#
_cell.length_a   1.000
_cell.length_b   1.000
_cell.length_c   1.000
_cell.angle_alpha   90.00
_cell.angle_beta   90.00
_cell.angle_gamma   90.00
#
_symmetry.space_group_name_H-M   'P 1'
#
loop_
_entity.id
_entity.type
_entity.pdbx_description
1 polymer ?
#
loop_
_entity_poly.entity_id
_entity_poly.type
_entity_poly.pdbx_seq_one_letter_code
_entity_poly.pdbx_strand_id
1 'polypeptide(L)'
;MPSALLARFRDIDTDVWRRATWLLPVAIQPVLALLVGITSLLVDRLLGPHLGFRPIVLIATAITTALSVAFGAMVAVCGSARRRAFGLSIIGSGLAVMIGAPTYALFLMLPSDAAVR
;
A
#
# COMPACT_ATOMS: atom_id res chain seq x y z
N MET A 1 -5.41 9.31 -39.44
CA MET A 1 -4.12 9.36 -38.69
C MET A 1 -4.27 8.75 -37.30
N PRO A 2 -4.25 7.42 -37.16
CA PRO A 2 -4.36 6.73 -35.86
C PRO A 2 -3.07 6.82 -35.02
N SER A 3 -1.91 6.90 -35.68
CA SER A 3 -0.58 6.91 -35.06
C SER A 3 -0.33 8.14 -34.17
N ALA A 4 -0.79 9.32 -34.58
CA ALA A 4 -0.64 10.55 -33.81
C ALA A 4 -1.48 10.54 -32.51
N LEU A 5 -2.66 9.93 -32.54
CA LEU A 5 -3.50 9.78 -31.35
C LEU A 5 -2.90 8.78 -30.36
N LEU A 6 -2.41 7.63 -30.85
CA LEU A 6 -1.72 6.64 -30.02
C LEU A 6 -0.45 7.21 -29.37
N ALA A 7 0.34 7.99 -30.13
CA ALA A 7 1.51 8.68 -29.58
C ALA A 7 1.13 9.65 -28.46
N ARG A 8 0.06 10.44 -28.66
CA ARG A 8 -0.44 11.38 -27.65
C ARG A 8 -0.96 10.68 -26.38
N PHE A 9 -1.69 9.57 -26.52
CA PHE A 9 -2.12 8.76 -25.37
C PHE A 9 -0.91 8.19 -24.62
N ARG A 10 0.09 7.68 -25.34
CA ARG A 10 1.32 7.15 -24.75
C ARG A 10 2.12 8.21 -23.99
N ASP A 11 2.19 9.43 -24.50
CA ASP A 11 2.89 10.54 -23.82
C ASP A 11 2.15 10.97 -22.55
N ILE A 12 0.82 11.07 -22.60
CA ILE A 12 -0.03 11.35 -21.42
C ILE A 12 0.16 10.27 -20.35
N ASP A 13 0.19 9.01 -20.73
CA ASP A 13 0.39 7.90 -19.80
C ASP A 13 1.81 7.91 -19.20
N THR A 14 2.83 8.23 -20.00
CA THR A 14 4.23 8.33 -19.53
C THR A 14 4.39 9.42 -18.47
N ASP A 15 3.76 10.58 -18.66
CA ASP A 15 3.77 11.66 -17.67
C ASP A 15 3.03 11.30 -16.38
N VAL A 16 1.92 10.57 -16.49
CA VAL A 16 1.17 10.05 -15.32
C VAL A 16 2.03 9.07 -14.52
N TRP A 17 2.69 8.13 -15.19
CA TRP A 17 3.60 7.17 -14.55
C TRP A 17 4.77 7.87 -13.88
N ARG A 18 5.44 8.80 -14.58
CA ARG A 18 6.56 9.57 -14.02
C ARG A 18 6.13 10.31 -12.76
N ARG A 19 4.98 11.00 -12.79
CA ARG A 19 4.45 11.72 -11.62
C ARG A 19 4.07 10.76 -10.49
N ALA A 20 3.49 9.61 -10.79
CA ALA A 20 3.15 8.61 -9.78
C ALA A 20 4.40 8.15 -9.01
N THR A 21 5.49 7.86 -9.71
CA THR A 21 6.76 7.48 -9.09
C THR A 21 7.35 8.61 -8.23
N TRP A 22 7.30 9.86 -8.71
CA TRP A 22 7.77 11.02 -7.93
C TRP A 22 6.92 11.30 -6.69
N LEU A 23 5.64 10.94 -6.71
CA LEU A 23 4.73 11.10 -5.57
C LEU A 23 4.83 9.96 -4.56
N LEU A 24 5.52 8.85 -4.89
CA LEU A 24 5.61 7.67 -4.04
C LEU A 24 6.08 7.97 -2.60
N PRO A 25 7.13 8.78 -2.36
CA PRO A 25 7.59 9.07 -1.00
C PRO A 25 6.56 9.81 -0.14
N VAL A 26 5.66 10.55 -0.78
CA VAL A 26 4.56 11.26 -0.10
C VAL A 26 3.35 10.34 0.07
N ALA A 27 3.01 9.57 -0.97
CA ALA A 27 1.86 8.66 -0.98
C ALA A 27 2.02 7.48 -0.01
N ILE A 28 3.25 7.05 0.28
CA ILE A 28 3.51 5.98 1.24
C ILE A 28 3.22 6.40 2.69
N GLN A 29 3.33 7.68 3.03
CA GLN A 29 3.10 8.18 4.39
C GLN A 29 1.68 7.85 4.92
N PRO A 30 0.58 8.20 4.22
CA PRO A 30 -0.76 7.85 4.68
C PRO A 30 -1.00 6.33 4.68
N VAL A 31 -0.37 5.57 3.77
CA VAL A 31 -0.48 4.10 3.74
C VAL A 31 0.18 3.48 4.98
N LEU A 32 1.36 3.95 5.37
CA LEU A 32 2.02 3.50 6.59
C LEU A 32 1.26 3.93 7.85
N ALA A 33 0.74 5.16 7.89
CA ALA A 33 -0.11 5.62 8.98
C ALA A 33 -1.36 4.75 9.14
N LEU A 34 -1.98 4.36 8.01
CA LEU A 34 -3.10 3.44 7.99
C LEU A 34 -2.71 2.05 8.50
N LEU A 35 -1.56 1.52 8.11
CA LEU A 35 -1.04 0.24 8.61
C LEU A 35 -0.86 0.25 10.12
N VAL A 36 -0.22 1.30 10.65
CA VAL A 36 -0.01 1.47 12.09
C VAL A 36 -1.35 1.54 12.81
N GLY A 37 -2.28 2.38 12.32
CA GLY A 37 -3.60 2.53 12.91
C GLY A 37 -4.40 1.21 12.95
N ILE A 38 -4.41 0.44 11.85
CA ILE A 38 -5.07 -0.87 11.79
C ILE A 38 -4.39 -1.86 12.74
N THR A 39 -3.06 -1.90 12.76
CA THR A 39 -2.29 -2.80 13.64
C THR A 39 -2.60 -2.49 15.10
N SER A 40 -2.54 -1.23 15.52
CA SER A 40 -2.90 -0.80 16.87
C SER A 40 -4.34 -1.19 17.22
N LEU A 41 -5.30 -0.96 16.32
CA LEU A 41 -6.69 -1.34 16.55
C LEU A 41 -6.89 -2.85 16.70
N LEU A 42 -6.19 -3.66 15.90
CA LEU A 42 -6.24 -5.12 16.01
C LEU A 42 -5.59 -5.64 17.29
N VAL A 43 -4.46 -5.06 17.70
CA VAL A 43 -3.80 -5.40 18.97
C VAL A 43 -4.68 -5.02 20.16
N ASP A 44 -5.16 -3.78 20.22
CA ASP A 44 -5.81 -3.25 21.42
C ASP A 44 -7.26 -3.72 21.60
N ARG A 45 -7.98 -3.97 20.49
CA ARG A 45 -9.45 -4.09 20.54
C ARG A 45 -10.01 -5.40 20.04
N LEU A 46 -9.33 -6.12 19.15
CA LEU A 46 -9.92 -7.30 18.50
C LEU A 46 -9.19 -8.62 18.80
N LEU A 47 -7.86 -8.63 18.69
CA LEU A 47 -7.10 -9.87 18.50
C LEU A 47 -5.90 -10.03 19.46
N GLY A 48 -5.43 -8.95 20.11
CA GLY A 48 -4.22 -8.97 20.94
C GLY A 48 -4.18 -10.03 22.06
N PRO A 49 -5.30 -10.37 22.75
CA PRO A 49 -5.26 -11.39 23.79
C PRO A 49 -5.16 -12.84 23.27
N HIS A 50 -5.49 -13.08 22.00
CA HIS A 50 -5.69 -14.44 21.46
C HIS A 50 -4.75 -14.80 20.30
N LEU A 51 -4.13 -13.81 19.66
CA LEU A 51 -3.22 -14.00 18.54
C LEU A 51 -1.87 -13.35 18.82
N GLY A 52 -0.79 -14.04 18.43
CA GLY A 52 0.55 -13.46 18.45
C GLY A 52 0.66 -12.26 17.51
N PHE A 53 1.70 -11.44 17.68
CA PHE A 53 1.88 -10.22 16.90
C PHE A 53 2.01 -10.48 15.38
N ARG A 54 2.65 -11.59 14.98
CA ARG A 54 2.86 -11.97 13.57
C ARG A 54 1.56 -12.07 12.76
N PRO A 55 0.56 -12.90 13.13
CA PRO A 55 -0.71 -12.96 12.40
C PRO A 55 -1.47 -11.62 12.41
N ILE A 56 -1.36 -10.83 13.48
CA ILE A 56 -1.96 -9.48 13.55
C ILE A 56 -1.37 -8.57 12.47
N VAL A 57 -0.04 -8.54 12.31
CA VAL A 57 0.62 -7.74 11.27
C VAL A 57 0.22 -8.20 9.87
N LEU A 58 0.10 -9.52 9.63
CA LEU A 58 -0.32 -10.05 8.34
C LEU A 58 -1.75 -9.64 7.98
N ILE A 59 -2.68 -9.72 8.94
CA ILE A 59 -4.07 -9.27 8.75
C ILE A 59 -4.11 -7.75 8.52
N ALA A 60 -3.40 -6.97 9.35
CA ALA A 60 -3.32 -5.52 9.20
C ALA A 60 -2.78 -5.12 7.82
N THR A 61 -1.76 -5.82 7.35
CA THR A 61 -1.16 -5.62 6.02
C THR A 61 -2.18 -5.88 4.92
N ALA A 62 -2.92 -7.00 4.99
CA ALA A 62 -3.93 -7.34 4.00
C ALA A 62 -5.03 -6.27 3.92
N ILE A 63 -5.54 -5.82 5.08
CA ILE A 63 -6.57 -4.76 5.15
C ILE A 63 -6.01 -3.45 4.58
N THR A 64 -4.82 -3.03 5.01
CA THR A 64 -4.18 -1.80 4.54
C THR A 64 -3.99 -1.80 3.03
N THR A 65 -3.55 -2.92 2.48
CA THR A 65 -3.33 -3.09 1.03
C THR A 65 -4.65 -2.99 0.29
N ALA A 66 -5.68 -3.70 0.73
CA ALA A 66 -7.01 -3.66 0.12
C ALA A 66 -7.61 -2.24 0.11
N LEU A 67 -7.53 -1.53 1.24
CA LEU A 67 -7.99 -0.15 1.35
C LEU A 67 -7.18 0.78 0.45
N SER A 68 -5.85 0.68 0.44
CA SER A 68 -4.98 1.51 -0.40
C SER A 68 -5.28 1.31 -1.88
N VAL A 69 -5.48 0.06 -2.32
CA VAL A 69 -5.86 -0.26 -3.70
C VAL A 69 -7.24 0.30 -4.03
N ALA A 70 -8.24 0.11 -3.16
CA ALA A 70 -9.60 0.61 -3.38
C ALA A 70 -9.62 2.15 -3.48
N PHE A 71 -9.01 2.85 -2.53
CA PHE A 71 -8.93 4.32 -2.54
C PHE A 71 -8.11 4.83 -3.72
N GLY A 72 -6.95 4.23 -4.00
CA GLY A 72 -6.11 4.61 -5.11
C GLY A 72 -6.81 4.42 -6.46
N ALA A 73 -7.55 3.32 -6.64
CA ALA A 73 -8.35 3.07 -7.83
C ALA A 73 -9.50 4.09 -7.97
N MET A 74 -10.23 4.36 -6.88
CA MET A 74 -11.29 5.38 -6.88
C MET A 74 -10.75 6.76 -7.28
N VAL A 75 -9.60 7.16 -6.72
CA VAL A 75 -8.94 8.43 -7.05
C VAL A 75 -8.45 8.45 -8.50
N ALA A 76 -7.96 7.32 -9.02
CA ALA A 76 -7.48 7.21 -10.39
C ALA A 76 -8.60 7.30 -11.44
N VAL A 77 -9.84 6.92 -11.10
CA VAL A 77 -10.99 7.06 -12.01
C VAL A 77 -11.40 8.52 -12.21
N CYS A 78 -11.10 9.41 -11.24
CA CYS A 78 -11.48 10.83 -11.31
C CYS A 78 -10.64 11.66 -12.30
N GLY A 79 -10.92 11.55 -13.59
CA GLY A 79 -10.79 12.54 -14.69
C GLY A 79 -9.46 13.24 -14.98
N SER A 80 -8.69 13.67 -13.98
CA SER A 80 -7.46 14.45 -14.15
C SER A 80 -6.20 13.57 -14.09
N ALA A 81 -5.22 13.86 -14.94
CA ALA A 81 -3.92 13.18 -14.96
C ALA A 81 -3.19 13.25 -13.60
N ARG A 82 -3.39 14.34 -12.84
CA ARG A 82 -2.81 14.51 -11.49
C ARG A 82 -3.44 13.54 -10.48
N ARG A 83 -4.77 13.40 -10.48
CA ARG A 83 -5.46 12.44 -9.60
C ARG A 83 -5.11 11.00 -9.98
N ARG A 84 -5.04 10.68 -11.28
CA ARG A 84 -4.52 9.40 -11.78
C ARG A 84 -3.14 9.05 -11.25
N ALA A 85 -2.19 9.98 -11.40
CA ALA A 85 -0.83 9.78 -10.91
C ALA A 85 -0.79 9.56 -9.39
N PHE A 86 -1.55 10.35 -8.64
CA PHE A 86 -1.63 10.19 -7.19
C PHE A 86 -2.30 8.85 -6.79
N GLY A 87 -3.40 8.47 -7.43
CA GLY A 87 -4.06 7.19 -7.19
C GLY A 87 -3.13 6.00 -7.46
N LEU A 88 -2.38 6.02 -8.57
CA LEU A 88 -1.36 5.01 -8.88
C LEU A 88 -0.23 4.98 -7.85
N SER A 89 0.20 6.14 -7.34
CA SER A 89 1.21 6.19 -6.28
C SER A 89 0.73 5.57 -4.96
N ILE A 90 -0.56 5.72 -4.61
CA ILE A 90 -1.17 5.06 -3.44
C ILE A 90 -1.23 3.54 -3.67
N ILE A 91 -1.67 3.10 -4.84
CA ILE A 91 -1.70 1.66 -5.20
C ILE A 91 -0.29 1.06 -5.08
N GLY A 92 0.71 1.70 -5.70
CA GLY A 92 2.11 1.27 -5.63
C GLY A 92 2.64 1.22 -4.20
N SER A 93 2.28 2.19 -3.36
CA SER A 93 2.65 2.23 -1.95
C SER A 93 1.99 1.10 -1.15
N GLY A 94 0.71 0.81 -1.41
CA GLY A 94 0.01 -0.33 -0.82
C GLY A 94 0.67 -1.67 -1.17
N LEU A 95 1.08 -1.84 -2.43
CA LEU A 95 1.83 -3.03 -2.85
C LEU A 95 3.21 -3.12 -2.20
N ALA A 96 3.92 -1.99 -2.06
CA ALA A 96 5.19 -1.97 -1.35
C ALA A 96 5.01 -2.43 0.12
N VAL A 97 3.94 -2.00 0.79
CA VAL A 97 3.58 -2.46 2.14
C VAL A 97 3.24 -3.96 2.16
N MET A 98 2.48 -4.45 1.18
CA MET A 98 2.15 -5.87 1.02
C MET A 98 3.39 -6.75 0.87
N ILE A 99 4.48 -6.23 0.33
CA ILE A 99 5.76 -6.95 0.24
C ILE A 99 6.53 -6.78 1.56
N GLY A 100 6.75 -5.54 2.00
CA GLY A 100 7.64 -5.22 3.11
C GLY A 100 7.16 -5.75 4.46
N ALA A 101 5.87 -5.55 4.80
CA ALA A 101 5.35 -5.93 6.11
C ALA A 101 5.30 -7.46 6.33
N PRO A 102 4.90 -8.29 5.34
CA PRO A 102 5.03 -9.73 5.45
C PRO A 102 6.47 -10.19 5.45
N THR A 103 7.38 -9.59 4.66
CA THR A 103 8.80 -9.91 4.76
C THR A 103 9.32 -9.68 6.19
N TYR A 104 8.96 -8.56 6.80
CA TYR A 104 9.30 -8.28 8.20
C TYR A 104 8.68 -9.32 9.15
N ALA A 105 7.37 -9.54 9.07
CA ALA A 105 6.65 -10.43 9.99
C ALA A 105 7.05 -11.91 9.87
N LEU A 106 7.43 -12.36 8.68
CA LEU A 106 7.76 -13.76 8.40
C LEU A 106 9.23 -14.09 8.59
N PHE A 107 10.14 -13.16 8.23
CA PHE A 107 11.58 -13.43 8.21
C PHE A 107 12.38 -12.67 9.27
N LEU A 108 11.94 -11.47 9.66
CA LEU A 108 12.70 -10.62 10.60
C LEU A 108 12.17 -10.72 12.03
N MET A 109 10.89 -11.05 12.20
CA MET A 109 10.35 -11.47 13.48
C MET A 109 10.67 -12.94 13.72
N LEU A 110 11.76 -13.20 14.46
CA LEU A 110 12.00 -14.52 15.04
C LEU A 110 10.80 -14.92 15.91
N PRO A 111 10.44 -16.22 15.99
CA PRO A 111 9.53 -16.70 17.02
C PRO A 111 10.12 -16.34 18.39
N SER A 112 9.49 -15.39 19.08
CA SER A 112 9.83 -15.04 20.47
C SER A 112 9.73 -16.24 21.42
N ASP A 113 9.12 -17.34 20.96
CA ASP A 113 8.89 -18.56 21.72
C ASP A 113 10.11 -19.50 21.74
N ALA A 114 11.14 -19.22 20.93
CA ALA A 114 12.39 -19.99 20.90
C ALA A 114 13.47 -19.46 21.87
N ALA A 115 13.25 -18.30 22.50
CA ALA A 115 14.23 -17.67 23.41
C ALA A 115 13.87 -17.81 24.90
N VAL A 116 12.78 -18.53 25.24
CA VAL A 116 12.35 -18.77 26.63
C VAL A 116 12.14 -20.27 26.90
N ARG A 117 13.12 -21.10 26.51
CA ARG A 117 13.25 -22.46 27.06
C ARG A 117 14.68 -22.73 27.45
#